data_AF-A0A6B3ISN6-F1
#
_entry.id   AF-A0A6B3ISN6-F1
#
_cell.length_a   1.000
_cell.length_b   1.000
_cell.length_c   1.000
_cell.angle_alpha   90.00
_cell.angle_beta   90.00
_cell.angle_gamma   90.00
#
_symmetry.space_group_name_H-M   'P 1'
#
loop_
_entity.id
_entity.type
_entity.pdbx_description
1 polymer ?
#
loop_
_entity_poly.entity_id
_entity_poly.type
_entity_poly.pdbx_seq_one_letter_code
_entity_poly.pdbx_strand_id
1 'polypeptide(L)' 'LISVAEVAAHLGQPPSVAQVLLSDLLRWGLIVTRPPIPPAEHTDVTMLRKVLHGLESCL' A
#
# COMPACT_ATOMS: atom_id res chain seq x y z
N LEU A 1 -5.99 -6.49 -5.68
CA LEU A 1 -5.21 -5.28 -6.02
C LEU A 1 -4.04 -5.24 -5.07
N ILE A 2 -2.81 -5.18 -5.57
CA ILE A 2 -1.57 -5.19 -4.78
C ILE A 2 -0.96 -3.79 -4.79
N SER A 3 -0.46 -3.32 -3.65
CA SER A 3 0.24 -2.04 -3.54
C SER A 3 1.66 -2.12 -4.08
N VAL A 4 2.27 -0.97 -4.39
CA VAL A 4 3.68 -0.90 -4.82
C VAL A 4 4.62 -1.48 -3.76
N ALA A 5 4.33 -1.25 -2.48
CA ALA A 5 5.12 -1.78 -1.37
C ALA A 5 5.06 -3.31 -1.31
N GLU A 6 3.88 -3.89 -1.48
CA GLU A 6 3.72 -5.35 -1.52
C GLU A 6 4.42 -5.96 -2.75
N VAL A 7 4.33 -5.32 -3.93
CA VAL A 7 5.10 -5.78 -5.11
C VAL A 7 6.60 -5.76 -4.82
N ALA A 8 7.11 -4.68 -4.24
CA ALA A 8 8.52 -4.56 -3.90
C ALA A 8 8.98 -5.66 -2.92
N ALA A 9 8.16 -5.96 -1.90
CA ALA A 9 8.41 -7.04 -0.94
C ALA A 9 8.46 -8.41 -1.62
N HIS A 10 7.53 -8.71 -2.53
CA HIS A 10 7.53 -9.96 -3.29
C HIS A 10 8.74 -10.11 -4.22
N LEU A 11 9.26 -8.98 -4.74
CA LEU A 11 10.46 -8.96 -5.58
C LEU A 11 11.77 -8.94 -4.77
N GLY A 12 11.69 -8.70 -3.46
CA GLY A 12 12.88 -8.48 -2.61
C GLY A 12 13.68 -7.24 -3.00
N GLN A 13 13.02 -6.21 -3.55
CA GLN A 13 13.65 -4.99 -4.03
C GLN A 13 13.21 -3.76 -3.23
N PRO A 14 13.99 -2.67 -3.21
CA PRO A 14 13.55 -1.39 -2.68
C PRO A 14 12.28 -0.88 -3.41
N PRO A 15 11.36 -0.18 -2.73
CA PRO A 15 10.14 0.35 -3.34
C PRO A 15 10.38 1.25 -4.56
N SER A 16 11.48 2.02 -4.56
CA SER A 16 11.87 2.87 -5.69
C SER A 16 12.19 2.07 -6.95
N VAL A 17 12.81 0.89 -6.81
CA VAL A 17 13.12 0.00 -7.95
C VAL A 17 11.85 -0.57 -8.54
N ALA A 18 10.93 -1.05 -7.68
CA ALA A 18 9.63 -1.54 -8.13
C ALA A 18 8.83 -0.43 -8.82
N GLN A 19 8.88 0.81 -8.32
CA GLN A 19 8.20 1.95 -8.93
C GLN A 19 8.69 2.24 -10.36
N VAL A 20 9.99 2.17 -10.61
CA VAL A 20 10.54 2.37 -11.97
C VAL A 20 10.02 1.31 -12.93
N LEU A 21 10.15 0.02 -12.56
CA LEU A 21 9.67 -1.09 -13.38
C LEU A 21 8.17 -1.01 -13.68
N LEU A 22 7.36 -0.74 -12.66
CA LEU A 22 5.91 -0.60 -12.81
C LEU A 22 5.53 0.59 -13.68
N SER A 23 6.31 1.68 -13.65
CA SER A 23 6.09 2.85 -14.51
C SER A 23 6.31 2.51 -15.99
N ASP A 24 7.32 1.69 -16.30
CA ASP A 24 7.56 1.23 -17.68
C ASP A 24 6.45 0.30 -18.16
N LEU A 25 6.03 -0.66 -17.32
CA LEU A 25 4.92 -1.56 -17.65
C LEU A 25 3.61 -0.78 -17.88
N LEU A 26 3.36 0.25 -17.08
CA LEU A 26 2.21 1.14 -17.28
C LEU A 26 2.31 1.89 -18.61
N ARG A 27 3.49 2.42 -18.92
CA ARG A 27 3.75 3.15 -20.18
C ARG A 27 3.58 2.28 -21.41
N TRP A 28 3.94 1.00 -21.32
CA TRP A 28 3.71 0.01 -22.39
C TRP A 28 2.27 -0.52 -22.44
N GLY A 29 1.41 -0.11 -21.51
CA GLY A 29 0.02 -0.58 -21.45
C GLY A 29 -0.12 -2.05 -21.02
N LEU A 30 0.90 -2.61 -20.37
CA LEU A 30 0.91 -3.99 -19.91
C LEU A 30 0.22 -4.16 -18.55
N ILE A 31 0.06 -3.07 -17.81
CA ILE A 31 -0.70 -3.03 -16.56
C ILE A 31 -1.62 -1.82 -16.53
N VAL A 32 -2.68 -1.91 -15.72
CA VAL A 32 -3.55 -0.79 -15.38
C VAL A 32 -3.38 -0.42 -13.91
N THR A 33 -3.44 0.87 -13.61
CA THR A 33 -3.45 1.36 -12.23
C THR A 33 -4.84 1.82 -11.83
N ARG A 34 -5.08 1.78 -10.53
CA ARG A 34 -6.27 2.36 -9.90
C ARG A 34 -5.93 3.77 -9.43
N PRO A 35 -6.88 4.72 -9.44
CA PRO A 35 -6.69 6.02 -8.81
C PRO A 35 -6.36 5.86 -7.32
N PRO A 36 -5.45 6.68 -6.77
CA PRO A 36 -5.11 6.63 -5.35
C PRO A 36 -6.36 6.80 -4.49
N ILE A 37 -6.39 6.10 -3.35
CA ILE A 37 -7.45 6.26 -2.37
C ILE A 37 -7.30 7.66 -1.78
N PRO A 38 -8.34 8.51 -1.82
CA PRO A 38 -8.30 9.81 -1.17
C PRO A 38 -7.91 9.65 0.30
N PRO A 39 -7.06 10.54 0.85
CA PRO A 39 -6.81 10.56 2.28
C PRO A 39 -8.13 10.63 3.04
N ALA A 40 -8.27 9.85 4.11
CA ALA A 40 -9.42 9.98 5.00
C ALA A 40 -9.42 11.38 5.61
N GLU A 41 -10.52 12.12 5.50
CA GLU A 41 -10.61 13.50 6.01
C GLU A 41 -10.48 13.57 7.54
N HIS A 42 -10.86 12.51 8.25
CA HIS A 42 -10.73 12.45 9.69
C HIS A 42 -10.37 11.03 10.14
N THR A 43 -9.19 10.89 10.74
CA THR A 43 -8.80 9.65 11.40
C THR A 43 -9.18 9.76 12.87
N ASP A 44 -10.20 9.01 13.31
CA ASP A 44 -10.52 8.92 14.74
C ASP A 44 -9.45 8.08 15.45
N VAL A 45 -8.42 8.77 15.94
CA VAL A 45 -7.30 8.18 16.67
C VAL A 45 -7.77 7.42 17.91
N THR A 46 -8.89 7.81 18.51
CA THR A 46 -9.46 7.12 19.67
C THR A 46 -9.96 5.74 19.26
N MET A 47 -10.64 5.64 18.11
CA MET A 47 -11.06 4.37 17.54
C MET A 47 -9.85 3.49 17.18
N LEU A 48 -8.84 4.03 16.50
CA LEU A 48 -7.63 3.27 16.15
C LEU A 48 -6.89 2.74 17.38
N ARG A 49 -6.85 3.52 18.46
CA ARG A 49 -6.24 3.10 19.73
C ARG A 49 -7.00 1.95 20.37
N LYS A 50 -8.34 1.95 20.30
CA LYS A 50 -9.16 0.83 20.77
C LYS A 50 -8.89 -0.44 19.95
N VAL A 51 -8.76 -0.31 18.62
CA VAL A 51 -8.43 -1.44 17.74
C VAL A 51 -7.05 -2.00 18.08
N LEU A 52 -6.03 -1.14 18.21
CA LEU A 52 -4.67 -1.56 18.57
C LEU A 52 -4.66 -2.35 19.89
N HIS A 53 -5.31 -1.81 20.93
CA HIS A 53 -5.36 -2.48 22.23
C HIS A 53 -6.06 -3.84 22.16
N GLY A 54 -7.11 -3.95 21.33
CA GLY A 54 -7.76 -5.23 21.06
C GLY A 54 -6.84 -6.24 20.35
N LEU A 55 -6.06 -5.78 19.36
CA LEU A 55 -5.09 -6.63 18.65
C LEU A 55 -3.95 -7.08 19.57
N GLU A 56 -3.43 -6.20 20.43
CA GLU A 56 -2.39 -6.52 21.41
C GLU A 56 -2.87 -7.52 22.48
N SER A 57 -4.16 -7.49 22.83
CA SER A 57 -4.74 -8.42 23.81
C SER A 57 -5.03 -9.81 23.25
N CYS A 58 -5.01 -9.97 21.91
CA CYS A 58 -5.21 -11.24 21.22
C CYS A 58 -3.90 -11.94 20.84
N LEU A 59 -2.76 -11.28 21.01
CA LEU A 59 -1.41 -11.86 20.88
C LEU A 59 -0.94 -12.43 22.21
#